data_AF-A0A2H9PUG7-F1
#
_entry.id   AF-A0A2H9PUG7-F1
#
_cell.length_a   1.000
_cell.length_b   1.000
_cell.length_c   1.000
_cell.angle_alpha   90.00
_cell.angle_beta   90.00
_cell.angle_gamma   90.00
#
_symmetry.space_group_name_H-M   'P 1'
#
loop_
_entity.id
_entity.type
_entity.pdbx_description
1 polymer ?
#
loop_
_entity_poly.entity_id
_entity_poly.type
_entity_poly.pdbx_seq_one_letter_code
_entity_poly.pdbx_strand_id
1 'polypeptide(L)' 'AALYVSALLHGEKRTQREVADVAGVTEVTIRNRYKELLDKLKLEKEIKKTRKKNP' A
#
# COMPACT_ATOMS: atom_id res chain seq x y z
N ALA A 1 -0.51 7.38 0.81
CA ALA A 1 -0.66 6.05 1.43
C ALA A 1 -1.91 5.30 0.95
N ALA A 2 -3.11 5.90 1.00
CA ALA A 2 -4.31 5.30 0.43
C ALA A 2 -4.13 4.88 -1.04
N LEU A 3 -3.50 5.74 -1.85
CA LEU A 3 -3.11 5.42 -3.23
C LEU A 3 -2.24 4.16 -3.33
N TYR A 4 -1.26 4.00 -2.45
CA TYR A 4 -0.40 2.81 -2.41
C TYR A 4 -1.19 1.55 -2.01
N VAL A 5 -2.11 1.65 -1.05
CA VAL A 5 -3.02 0.54 -0.68
C VAL A 5 -3.90 0.16 -1.87
N SER A 6 -4.45 1.15 -2.59
CA SER A 6 -5.26 0.91 -3.79
C SER A 6 -4.45 0.20 -4.88
N ALA A 7 -3.24 0.66 -5.17
CA ALA A 7 -2.35 0.03 -6.14
C ALA A 7 -2.10 -1.45 -5.78
N LEU A 8 -1.80 -1.75 -4.51
CA LEU A 8 -1.63 -3.13 -4.04
C LEU A 8 -2.87 -4.00 -4.21
N LEU A 9 -4.07 -3.46 -3.93
CA LEU A 9 -5.34 -4.19 -4.05
C LEU A 9 -5.70 -4.52 -5.49
N HIS A 10 -5.30 -3.67 -6.44
CA HIS A 10 -5.51 -3.87 -7.86
C HIS A 10 -4.34 -4.58 -8.56
N GLY A 11 -3.33 -5.00 -7.80
CA GLY A 11 -2.18 -5.73 -8.34
C GLY A 11 -1.22 -4.86 -9.16
N GLU A 12 -1.32 -3.54 -9.03
CA GLU A 12 -0.39 -2.60 -9.66
C GLU A 12 0.94 -2.60 -8.89
N LYS A 13 2.02 -2.83 -9.62
CA LYS A 13 3.38 -2.78 -9.05
C LYS A 13 3.78 -1.33 -8.85
N ARG A 14 3.67 -0.86 -7.60
CA ARG A 14 4.21 0.41 -7.13
C ARG A 14 4.96 0.19 -5.84
N THR A 15 6.09 0.85 -5.69
CA THR A 15 6.88 0.88 -4.46
C THR A 15 6.41 2.02 -3.57
N GLN A 16 6.69 1.92 -2.27
CA GLN A 16 6.40 3.00 -1.33
C GLN A 16 7.24 4.24 -1.61
N ARG A 17 8.46 4.06 -2.15
CA ARG A 17 9.36 5.14 -2.56
C ARG A 17 8.81 5.94 -3.73
N GLU A 18 8.36 5.29 -4.80
CA GLU A 18 7.74 5.98 -5.94
C GLU A 18 6.53 6.84 -5.51
N VAL A 19 5.70 6.31 -4.61
CA VAL A 19 4.55 7.06 -4.08
C VAL A 19 5.00 8.19 -3.15
N ALA A 20 6.07 7.98 -2.38
CA ALA A 20 6.62 8.98 -1.47
C ALA A 20 7.25 10.15 -2.24
N ASP A 21 8.01 9.86 -3.29
CA ASP A 21 8.68 10.83 -4.15
C ASP A 21 7.65 11.76 -4.84
N VAL A 22 6.57 11.20 -5.40
CA VAL A 22 5.49 11.98 -6.02
C VAL A 22 4.69 12.78 -4.99
N ALA A 23 4.49 12.24 -3.79
CA ALA A 23 3.72 12.90 -2.74
C ALA A 23 4.54 13.90 -1.90
N GLY A 24 5.84 14.06 -2.16
CA GLY A 24 6.71 14.96 -1.40
C GLY A 24 6.88 14.56 0.06
N VAL A 25 6.83 13.26 0.37
CA VAL A 25 6.99 12.74 1.74
C VAL A 25 8.07 11.66 1.79
N THR A 26 8.40 11.20 2.99
CA THR A 26 9.36 10.09 3.13
C THR A 26 8.69 8.72 2.93
N GLU A 27 9.48 7.73 2.52
CA GLU A 27 9.02 6.34 2.43
C GLU A 27 8.48 5.84 3.80
N VAL A 28 9.13 6.24 4.91
CA VAL A 28 8.71 5.88 6.26
C VAL A 28 7.32 6.44 6.58
N THR A 29 7.01 7.66 6.11
CA THR A 29 5.66 8.25 6.25
C THR A 29 4.62 7.38 5.53
N ILE A 30 4.88 6.96 4.28
CA ILE A 30 3.99 6.07 3.53
C ILE A 30 3.83 4.73 4.25
N ARG A 31 4.93 4.13 4.71
CA ARG A 31 4.95 2.84 5.43
C ARG A 31 4.10 2.86 6.68
N ASN A 32 4.26 3.92 7.48
CA ASN A 32 3.53 4.07 8.72
C ASN A 32 2.04 4.22 8.42
N ARG A 33 1.64 5.01 7.41
CA ARG A 33 0.20 5.25 7.14
C ARG A 33 -0.45 4.06 6.46
N TYR A 34 0.30 3.34 5.65
CA TYR A 34 -0.09 2.04 5.13
C TYR A 34 -0.48 1.08 6.27
N LYS A 35 0.37 0.91 7.28
CA LYS A 35 0.09 0.00 8.41
C LYS A 35 -1.19 0.38 9.17
N GLU A 36 -1.37 1.67 9.46
CA GLU A 36 -2.60 2.14 10.14
C GLU A 36 -3.86 1.93 9.30
N LEU A 37 -3.77 2.15 7.98
CA LEU A 37 -4.89 1.92 7.09
C LEU A 37 -5.28 0.44 7.03
N LEU A 38 -4.30 -0.47 7.05
CA LEU A 38 -4.60 -1.90 7.09
C LEU A 38 -5.36 -2.28 8.36
N ASP A 39 -4.86 -1.82 9.51
CA ASP A 39 -5.45 -2.15 10.80
C ASP A 39 -6.87 -1.56 10.95
N LYS A 40 -7.02 -0.26 10.68
CA LYS A 40 -8.31 0.44 10.81
C LYS A 40 -9.37 -0.08 9.84
N LEU A 41 -8.96 -0.49 8.64
CA LEU A 41 -9.88 -0.94 7.59
C LEU A 41 -9.95 -2.48 7.46
N LYS A 42 -9.21 -3.21 8.31
CA LYS A 42 -9.12 -4.68 8.32
C LYS A 42 -8.75 -5.29 6.96
N LEU A 43 -7.82 -4.65 6.25
CA LEU A 43 -7.46 -4.97 4.86
C LEU A 43 -6.34 -6.02 4.71
N GLU A 44 -5.78 -6.54 5.79
CA GLU A 44 -4.65 -7.48 5.75
C GLU A 44 -4.99 -8.76 4.97
N LYS A 45 -6.23 -9.25 5.13
CA LYS A 45 -6.70 -10.45 4.42
C LYS A 45 -6.82 -10.20 2.92
N GLU A 46 -7.35 -9.03 2.54
CA GLU A 46 -7.54 -8.67 1.13
C GLU A 46 -6.20 -8.47 0.41
N ILE A 47 -5.25 -7.77 1.03
CA ILE A 47 -3.89 -7.64 0.46
C ILE A 47 -3.20 -9.01 0.29
N LYS A 48 -3.35 -9.92 1.26
CA LYS A 48 -2.80 -11.28 1.15
C LYS A 48 -3.44 -12.08 0.00
N LYS A 49 -4.74 -11.92 -0.24
CA LYS A 49 -5.45 -12.56 -1.36
C LYS A 49 -4.94 -12.03 -2.70
N THR A 50 -4.82 -10.71 -2.87
CA THR A 50 -4.37 -10.12 -4.14
C THR A 50 -2.96 -10.59 -4.52
N ARG A 51 -2.03 -10.67 -3.56
CA ARG A 51 -0.67 -11.17 -3.81
C ARG A 51 -0.59 -12.63 -4.26
N LYS A 52 -1.55 -13.47 -3.87
CA LYS A 52 -1.63 -14.87 -4.35
C LYS A 52 -2.19 -14.96 -5.76
N LYS A 53 -3.00 -13.98 -6.18
CA LYS A 53 -3.66 -13.96 -7.49
C LYS A 53 -2.75 -13.45 -8.61
N ASN A 54 -1.82 -12.55 -8.29
CA ASN A 54 -0.80 -12.04 -9.20
C ASN A 54 0.61 -12.43 -8.71
N PRO A 55 1.11 -13.65 -9.04
CA PRO A 55 2.48 -14.05 -8.75
C PRO A 55 3.53 -13.20 -9.50
#